data_AF-A0A7J2SWS6-F1
#
_entry.id   AF-A0A7J2SWS6-F1
#
_cell.length_a   1.000
_cell.length_b   1.000
_cell.length_c   1.000
_cell.angle_alpha   90.00
_cell.angle_beta   90.00
_cell.angle_gamma   90.00
#
_symmetry.space_group_name_H-M   'P 1'
#
loop_
_entity.id
_entity.type
_entity.pdbx_description
1 polymer ?
#
loop_
_entity_poly.entity_id
_entity_poly.type
_entity_poly.pdbx_seq_one_letter_code
_entity_poly.pdbx_strand_id
1 'polypeptide(L)'
;MAVARRISRPHGATRAALSAAYNAAARLLLRTGVRDHQAGLKVIEGRVARSVVPLIRTDGFAFDAELIARVSRVGRIAEFPIEWRESRGEVPGRGSHVVPVRAALTMLADLLVISYVMVRGSATRPVRVGDVLDAEGRGSWRPR
;
A
#
# COMPACT_ATOMS: atom_id res chain seq x y z
N MET A 1 -14.96 -2.60 5.06
CA MET A 1 -13.71 -3.32 4.74
C MET A 1 -13.03 -3.70 6.05
N ALA A 2 -12.40 -4.86 6.09
CA ALA A 2 -11.58 -5.30 7.22
C ALA A 2 -10.12 -5.34 6.78
N VAL A 3 -9.23 -4.71 7.54
CA VAL A 3 -7.79 -4.69 7.28
C VAL A 3 -7.10 -5.38 8.44
N ALA A 4 -6.23 -6.33 8.14
CA ALA A 4 -5.46 -6.96 9.18
C ALA A 4 -4.43 -5.97 9.75
N ARG A 5 -4.11 -6.05 11.04
CA ARG A 5 -3.10 -5.23 11.69
C ARG A 5 -2.02 -6.13 12.24
N ARG A 6 -0.79 -6.01 11.74
CA ARG A 6 0.32 -6.85 12.24
C ARG A 6 0.72 -6.40 13.64
N ILE A 7 0.67 -7.33 14.60
CA ILE A 7 1.11 -7.08 15.99
C ILE A 7 2.54 -7.54 16.26
N SER A 8 3.09 -8.44 15.43
CA SER A 8 4.48 -8.92 15.49
C SER A 8 5.17 -8.75 14.14
N ARG A 9 6.46 -8.37 14.16
CA ARG A 9 7.27 -8.11 12.97
C ARG A 9 8.65 -8.76 13.12
N PRO A 10 8.87 -9.99 12.62
CA PRO A 10 10.18 -10.65 12.67
C PRO A 10 11.18 -10.12 11.62
N HIS A 11 11.16 -8.82 11.32
CA HIS A 11 12.02 -8.21 10.29
C HIS A 11 13.26 -7.55 10.90
N GLY A 12 14.34 -7.43 10.13
CA GLY A 12 15.50 -6.61 10.51
C GLY A 12 15.13 -5.13 10.75
N ALA A 13 15.87 -4.47 11.65
CA ALA A 13 15.56 -3.14 12.18
C ALA A 13 15.30 -2.06 11.09
N THR A 14 16.05 -2.10 9.98
CA THR A 14 15.90 -1.16 8.85
C THR A 14 14.54 -1.29 8.16
N ARG A 15 14.08 -2.51 7.90
CA ARG A 15 12.78 -2.78 7.27
C ARG A 15 11.63 -2.44 8.20
N ALA A 16 11.80 -2.67 9.51
CA ALA A 16 10.84 -2.24 10.51
C ALA A 16 10.69 -0.71 10.55
N ALA A 17 11.81 0.03 10.51
CA ALA A 17 11.82 1.49 10.49
C ALA A 17 11.18 2.06 9.21
N LEU A 18 11.54 1.55 8.03
CA LEU A 18 10.94 1.98 6.75
C LEU A 18 9.42 1.71 6.71
N SER A 19 8.98 0.56 7.18
CA SER A 19 7.54 0.24 7.28
C SER A 19 6.82 1.16 8.27
N ALA A 20 7.44 1.48 9.41
CA ALA A 20 6.87 2.42 10.38
C ALA A 20 6.75 3.84 9.79
N ALA A 21 7.79 4.33 9.10
CA ALA A 21 7.79 5.63 8.43
C ALA A 21 6.71 5.72 7.34
N TYR A 22 6.57 4.69 6.50
CA TYR A 22 5.52 4.64 5.49
C TYR A 22 4.12 4.70 6.10
N ASN A 23 3.85 3.87 7.12
CA ASN A 23 2.54 3.87 7.79
C ASN A 23 2.26 5.22 8.47
N ALA A 24 3.27 5.88 9.04
CA ALA A 24 3.11 7.21 9.61
C ALA A 24 2.74 8.25 8.53
N ALA A 25 3.44 8.24 7.39
CA ALA A 25 3.13 9.12 6.26
C ALA A 25 1.72 8.87 5.71
N ALA A 26 1.35 7.61 5.48
CA ALA A 26 0.02 7.24 5.00
C ALA A 26 -1.10 7.67 5.95
N ARG A 27 -0.89 7.54 7.26
CA ARG A 27 -1.83 8.01 8.29
C ARG A 27 -2.02 9.52 8.24
N LEU A 28 -0.92 10.26 8.10
CA LEU A 28 -0.95 11.72 8.06
C LEU A 28 -1.63 12.25 6.79
N LEU A 29 -1.24 11.70 5.64
CA LEU A 29 -1.68 12.17 4.32
C LEU A 29 -3.10 11.71 3.98
N LEU A 30 -3.45 10.46 4.27
CA LEU A 30 -4.72 9.88 3.81
C LEU A 30 -5.83 9.99 4.86
N ARG A 31 -5.48 10.17 6.14
CA ARG A 31 -6.43 10.35 7.27
C ARG A 31 -7.57 9.32 7.30
N THR A 32 -7.23 8.07 6.97
CA THR A 32 -8.18 6.96 6.79
C THR A 32 -8.60 6.27 8.08
N GLY A 33 -7.97 6.58 9.22
CA GLY A 33 -8.19 5.90 10.49
C GLY A 33 -7.52 4.53 10.61
N VAL A 34 -6.91 4.02 9.53
CA VAL A 34 -6.14 2.77 9.50
C VAL A 34 -4.72 3.02 9.99
N ARG A 35 -4.16 2.09 10.77
CA ARG A 35 -2.80 2.14 11.31
C ARG A 35 -1.80 1.35 10.49
N ASP A 36 -2.23 0.28 9.82
CA ASP A 36 -1.39 -0.57 8.99
C ASP A 36 -1.91 -0.65 7.55
N HIS A 37 -1.38 0.22 6.68
CA HIS A 37 -1.75 0.26 5.26
C HIS A 37 -1.07 -0.85 4.45
N GLN A 38 0.06 -1.37 4.96
CA GLN A 38 0.90 -2.41 4.31
C GLN A 38 0.55 -3.84 4.74
N ALA A 39 -0.57 -4.02 5.45
CA ALA A 39 -1.05 -5.34 5.79
C ALA A 39 -1.43 -6.13 4.55
N GLY A 40 -0.89 -7.35 4.40
CA GLY A 40 -1.12 -8.16 3.20
C GLY A 40 -2.54 -8.73 3.10
N LEU A 41 -3.28 -8.80 4.20
CA LEU A 41 -4.64 -9.31 4.23
C LEU A 41 -5.65 -8.15 4.35
N LYS A 42 -6.51 -8.04 3.35
CA LYS A 42 -7.59 -7.06 3.26
C LYS A 42 -8.85 -7.77 2.74
N VAL A 43 -9.96 -7.59 3.45
CA VAL A 43 -11.27 -8.14 3.05
C VAL A 43 -12.21 -6.99 2.76
N ILE A 44 -12.76 -6.97 1.55
CA ILE A 44 -13.68 -5.94 1.08
C ILE A 44 -14.98 -6.58 0.63
N GLU A 45 -16.09 -5.93 0.97
CA GLU A 45 -17.40 -6.38 0.51
C GLU A 45 -17.51 -6.20 -1.01
N GLY A 46 -18.00 -7.22 -1.72
CA GLY A 46 -18.03 -7.24 -3.18
C GLY A 46 -18.73 -6.03 -3.82
N ARG A 47 -19.79 -5.50 -3.20
CA ARG A 47 -20.47 -4.27 -3.70
C ARG A 47 -19.57 -3.04 -3.61
N VAL A 48 -18.79 -2.92 -2.54
CA VAL A 48 -17.85 -1.80 -2.33
C VAL A 48 -16.63 -1.97 -3.24
N ALA A 49 -16.15 -3.20 -3.42
CA ALA A 49 -15.08 -3.49 -4.36
C ALA A 49 -15.47 -3.08 -5.79
N ARG A 50 -16.67 -3.43 -6.25
CA ARG A 50 -17.15 -3.07 -7.60
C ARG A 50 -17.27 -1.57 -7.83
N SER A 51 -17.56 -0.77 -6.79
CA SER A 51 -17.62 0.69 -6.92
C SER A 51 -16.25 1.36 -6.79
N VAL A 52 -15.34 0.79 -5.99
CA VAL A 52 -14.05 1.42 -5.68
C VAL A 52 -12.94 0.98 -6.64
N VAL A 53 -12.84 -0.32 -6.96
CA VAL A 53 -11.74 -0.87 -7.76
C VAL A 53 -11.59 -0.20 -9.13
N PRO A 54 -12.67 0.09 -9.89
CA PRO A 54 -12.55 0.80 -11.17
C PRO A 54 -12.00 2.23 -11.05
N LEU A 55 -12.01 2.81 -9.85
CA LEU A 55 -11.50 4.15 -9.59
C LEU A 55 -10.01 4.15 -9.20
N ILE A 56 -9.46 2.98 -8.87
CA ILE A 56 -8.04 2.84 -8.50
C ILE A 56 -7.19 3.09 -9.74
N ARG A 57 -6.16 3.92 -9.56
CA ARG A 57 -5.25 4.32 -10.64
C ARG A 57 -3.82 3.89 -10.38
N THR A 58 -3.48 3.57 -9.14
CA THR A 58 -2.17 3.11 -8.72
C THR A 58 -2.01 1.61 -8.85
N ASP A 59 -0.80 1.19 -9.19
CA ASP A 59 -0.34 -0.19 -9.18
C ASP A 59 0.76 -0.38 -8.11
N GLY A 60 1.31 -1.59 -8.02
CA GLY A 60 2.42 -1.90 -7.12
C GLY A 60 2.15 -1.63 -5.64
N PHE A 61 3.09 -0.96 -4.96
CA PHE A 61 3.06 -0.72 -3.51
C PHE A 61 2.00 0.31 -3.08
N ALA A 62 1.55 1.14 -4.01
CA ALA A 62 0.63 2.25 -3.75
C ALA A 62 -0.86 1.84 -3.81
N PHE A 63 -1.14 0.74 -4.50
CA PHE A 63 -2.49 0.16 -4.66
C PHE A 63 -3.25 0.06 -3.33
N ASP A 64 -2.59 -0.51 -2.31
CA ASP A 64 -3.19 -0.74 -1.00
C ASP A 64 -3.62 0.55 -0.30
N ALA A 65 -2.78 1.57 -0.39
CA ALA A 65 -3.02 2.88 0.22
C ALA A 65 -4.17 3.61 -0.49
N GLU A 66 -4.22 3.56 -1.84
CA GLU A 66 -5.32 4.15 -2.60
C GLU A 66 -6.64 3.40 -2.35
N LEU A 67 -6.62 2.06 -2.33
CA LEU A 67 -7.79 1.25 -2.01
C LEU A 67 -8.37 1.62 -0.64
N ILE A 68 -7.53 1.67 0.39
CA ILE A 68 -7.95 2.08 1.74
C ILE A 68 -8.51 3.50 1.73
N ALA A 69 -7.83 4.44 1.07
CA ALA A 69 -8.27 5.83 1.00
C ALA A 69 -9.63 6.01 0.29
N ARG A 70 -9.89 5.25 -0.78
CA ARG A 70 -11.16 5.33 -1.49
C ARG A 70 -12.29 4.66 -0.71
N VAL A 71 -12.03 3.49 -0.12
CA VAL A 71 -13.01 2.80 0.71
C VAL A 71 -13.39 3.64 1.93
N SER A 72 -12.45 4.34 2.58
CA SER A 72 -12.74 5.15 3.78
C SER A 72 -13.72 6.30 3.52
N ARG A 73 -13.89 6.70 2.26
CA ARG A 73 -14.83 7.77 1.87
C ARG A 73 -16.24 7.29 1.59
N VAL A 74 -16.39 6.01 1.24
CA VAL A 74 -17.69 5.43 0.84
C VAL A 74 -18.18 4.38 1.84
N GLY A 75 -17.36 4.02 2.83
CA GLY A 75 -17.71 3.00 3.82
C GLY A 75 -16.80 2.98 5.03
N ARG A 76 -17.10 2.07 5.96
CA ARG A 76 -16.34 1.90 7.20
C ARG A 76 -15.19 0.91 7.02
N ILE A 77 -14.08 1.16 7.70
CA ILE A 77 -12.93 0.27 7.77
C ILE A 77 -12.73 -0.17 9.22
N ALA A 78 -12.63 -1.48 9.42
CA ALA A 78 -12.32 -2.09 10.71
C ALA A 78 -10.93 -2.72 10.65
N GLU A 79 -10.17 -2.61 11.73
CA GLU A 79 -8.88 -3.30 11.88
C GLU A 79 -9.03 -4.50 12.81
N PHE A 80 -8.42 -5.64 12.46
CA PHE A 80 -8.32 -6.80 13.35
C PHE A 80 -6.86 -7.22 13.54
N PRO A 81 -6.42 -7.51 14.77
CA PRO A 81 -5.03 -7.89 15.03
C PRO A 81 -4.72 -9.26 14.44
N ILE A 82 -3.58 -9.40 13.76
CA ILE A 82 -3.05 -10.70 13.32
C ILE A 82 -1.58 -10.84 13.73
N GLU A 83 -1.21 -12.04 14.18
CA GLU A 83 0.19 -12.43 14.29
C GLU A 83 0.68 -12.88 12.92
N TRP A 84 1.65 -12.15 12.37
CA TRP A 84 2.24 -12.50 11.08
C TRP A 84 3.56 -13.23 11.30
N ARG A 85 3.58 -14.52 10.97
CA ARG A 85 4.80 -15.33 10.97
C ARG A 85 5.31 -15.45 9.55
N GLU A 86 6.39 -14.74 9.25
CA GLU A 86 7.06 -14.78 7.96
C GLU A 86 8.22 -15.79 8.04
N SER A 87 8.07 -16.99 7.48
CA SER A 87 9.12 -18.03 7.47
C SER A 87 10.30 -17.72 6.53
N ARG A 88 10.36 -16.52 5.96
CA ARG A 88 11.40 -16.12 4.99
C ARG A 88 12.70 -15.62 5.65
N GLY A 89 12.72 -15.53 6.98
CA GLY A 89 13.83 -14.97 7.76
C GLY A 89 14.99 -15.92 8.08
N GLU A 90 14.89 -17.22 7.78
CA GLU A 90 15.89 -18.22 8.22
C GLU A 90 16.77 -18.78 7.09
N VAL A 91 16.78 -18.16 5.90
CA VAL A 91 17.74 -18.53 4.85
C VAL A 91 18.78 -17.41 4.69
N PRO A 92 19.98 -17.57 5.28
CA PRO A 92 21.11 -16.67 5.02
C PRO A 92 21.38 -16.57 3.51
N GLY A 93 21.50 -15.35 2.98
CA GLY A 93 21.88 -15.12 1.57
C GLY A 93 20.74 -14.79 0.61
N ARG A 94 19.47 -14.89 1.02
CA ARG A 94 18.33 -14.41 0.19
C ARG A 94 17.93 -12.99 0.56
N GLY A 95 18.87 -12.06 0.39
CA GLY A 95 18.61 -10.63 0.55
C GLY A 95 17.49 -10.18 -0.39
N SER A 96 16.56 -9.39 0.13
CA SER A 96 15.55 -8.73 -0.70
C SER A 96 16.27 -7.73 -1.61
N HIS A 97 16.40 -8.03 -2.91
CA HIS A 97 17.03 -7.18 -3.95
C HIS A 97 16.22 -5.92 -4.27
N VAL A 98 15.79 -5.18 -3.25
CA VAL A 98 15.10 -3.90 -3.40
C VAL A 98 15.99 -2.85 -2.77
N VAL A 99 16.50 -1.92 -3.59
CA VAL A 99 17.34 -0.82 -3.12
C VAL A 99 16.55 -0.04 -2.06
N PRO A 100 16.91 -0.13 -0.76
CA PRO A 100 15.99 0.23 0.34
C PRO A 100 15.53 1.68 0.29
N VAL A 101 16.40 2.58 -0.19
CA VAL A 101 16.16 4.02 -0.23
C VAL A 101 15.33 4.42 -1.44
N ARG A 102 15.63 3.90 -2.64
CA ARG A 102 14.87 4.23 -3.86
C ARG A 102 13.41 3.79 -3.74
N ALA A 103 13.18 2.57 -3.27
CA ALA A 103 11.83 2.08 -3.02
C ALA A 103 11.09 2.96 -1.99
N ALA A 104 11.75 3.40 -0.92
CA ALA A 104 11.13 4.29 0.06
C ALA A 104 10.74 5.65 -0.54
N LEU A 105 11.59 6.23 -1.41
CA LEU A 105 11.30 7.49 -2.08
C LEU A 105 10.14 7.36 -3.08
N THR A 106 10.12 6.30 -3.89
CA THR A 106 9.01 6.00 -4.80
C THR A 106 7.71 5.88 -4.01
N MET A 107 7.70 5.06 -2.95
CA MET A 107 6.52 4.88 -2.10
C MET A 107 6.02 6.18 -1.45
N LEU A 108 6.92 7.10 -1.10
CA LEU A 108 6.54 8.42 -0.57
C LEU A 108 5.94 9.32 -1.66
N ALA A 109 6.55 9.36 -2.85
CA ALA A 109 6.02 10.10 -3.99
C ALA A 109 4.61 9.60 -4.35
N ASP A 110 4.41 8.28 -4.34
CA ASP A 110 3.13 7.64 -4.60
C ASP A 110 2.06 8.09 -3.60
N LEU A 111 2.39 8.14 -2.29
CA LEU A 111 1.48 8.62 -1.26
C LEU A 111 1.09 10.09 -1.47
N LEU A 112 2.04 10.95 -1.89
CA LEU A 112 1.76 12.36 -2.18
C LEU A 112 0.81 12.50 -3.38
N VAL A 113 1.02 11.71 -4.43
CA VAL A 113 0.12 11.66 -5.60
C VAL A 113 -1.28 11.20 -5.18
N ILE A 114 -1.39 10.13 -4.40
CA ILE A 114 -2.67 9.65 -3.88
C ILE A 114 -3.33 10.75 -3.06
N SER A 115 -2.62 11.35 -2.10
CA SER A 115 -3.16 12.44 -1.26
C SER A 115 -3.71 13.59 -2.12
N TYR A 116 -2.98 13.99 -3.16
CA TYR A 116 -3.38 15.05 -4.07
C TYR A 116 -4.62 14.68 -4.90
N VAL A 117 -4.66 13.49 -5.51
CA VAL A 117 -5.83 12.99 -6.25
C VAL A 117 -7.04 12.88 -5.35
N MET A 118 -6.82 12.47 -4.10
CA MET A 118 -7.85 12.36 -3.10
C MET A 118 -8.40 13.75 -2.73
N VAL A 119 -7.60 14.81 -2.67
CA VAL A 119 -8.10 16.17 -2.37
C VAL A 119 -8.80 16.82 -3.57
N ARG A 120 -8.30 16.65 -4.80
CA ARG A 120 -8.84 17.35 -5.99
C ARG A 120 -10.09 16.73 -6.61
N GLY A 121 -10.50 15.54 -6.20
CA GLY A 121 -11.59 14.81 -6.85
C GLY A 121 -11.17 14.18 -8.18
N SER A 122 -11.91 13.16 -8.61
CA SER A 122 -11.54 12.11 -9.58
C SER A 122 -11.20 12.53 -11.03
N ALA A 123 -10.85 13.79 -11.32
CA ALA A 123 -10.68 14.31 -12.68
C ALA A 123 -9.31 14.06 -13.34
N THR A 124 -8.32 13.48 -12.65
CA THR A 124 -6.98 13.26 -13.24
C THR A 124 -6.94 12.00 -14.12
N ARG A 125 -6.00 11.88 -15.06
CA ARG A 125 -5.78 10.62 -15.82
C ARG A 125 -5.28 9.50 -14.89
N PRO A 126 -5.41 8.20 -15.26
CA PRO A 126 -4.70 7.14 -14.55
C PRO A 126 -3.20 7.46 -14.56
N VAL A 127 -2.67 7.78 -13.38
CA VAL A 127 -1.22 7.93 -13.19
C VAL A 127 -0.71 6.51 -12.99
N ARG A 128 0.17 6.01 -13.87
CA ARG A 128 0.87 4.74 -13.62
C ARG A 128 1.89 4.98 -12.52
N VAL A 129 1.41 4.88 -11.29
CA VAL A 129 2.18 5.11 -10.07
C VAL A 129 2.95 3.83 -9.76
N GLY A 130 4.04 3.71 -10.52
CA GLY A 130 4.98 2.61 -10.61
C GLY A 130 6.12 3.00 -11.57
N ASP A 131 5.82 3.88 -12.54
CA ASP A 131 6.76 4.38 -13.55
C ASP A 131 7.45 5.71 -13.17
N VAL A 132 7.09 6.35 -12.05
CA VAL A 132 7.63 7.70 -11.71
C VAL A 132 9.14 7.67 -11.49
N LEU A 133 9.70 6.51 -11.08
CA LEU A 133 11.16 6.32 -10.90
C LEU A 133 11.70 4.94 -11.34
N ASP A 134 10.85 3.94 -11.65
CA ASP A 134 11.29 2.63 -12.13
C ASP A 134 11.02 2.47 -13.64
N ALA A 135 11.94 2.94 -14.47
CA ALA A 135 11.91 2.73 -15.93
C ALA A 135 12.31 1.30 -16.36
N GLU A 136 12.57 0.38 -15.45
CA GLU A 136 13.09 -0.95 -15.81
C GLU A 136 12.28 -2.10 -15.22
N GLY A 137 11.45 -2.68 -16.09
CA GLY A 137 11.34 -4.13 -16.23
C GLY A 137 10.48 -4.86 -15.20
N ARG A 138 9.15 -4.76 -15.31
CA ARG A 138 8.27 -5.84 -14.83
C ARG A 138 7.19 -6.13 -15.89
N GLY A 139 7.21 -7.37 -16.38
CA GLY A 139 6.38 -7.84 -17.47
C GLY A 139 4.89 -7.58 -17.23
N SER A 140 4.23 -7.21 -18.32
CA SER A 140 2.80 -6.97 -18.42
C SER A 140 1.98 -8.09 -17.77
N TRP A 141 1.39 -7.82 -16.61
CA TRP A 141 0.32 -8.66 -16.09
C TRP A 141 -0.95 -8.33 -16.89
N ARG A 142 -1.39 -9.29 -17.71
CA ARG A 142 -2.70 -9.25 -18.39
C ARG A 142 -3.62 -10.21 -17.65
N PRO A 143 -4.75 -9.76 -17.08
CA PRO A 143 -5.76 -10.68 -16.59
C PRO A 143 -6.30 -11.49 -17.78
N ARG A 144 -6.43 -12.82 -17.62
CA ARG A 144 -7.20 -13.68 -18.52
C ARG A 144 -8.68 -13.55 -18.22
#